data_AF-A0AAD4NI71-F1
#
_entry.id   AF-A0AAD4NI71-F1
#
_cell.length_a   1.000
_cell.length_b   1.000
_cell.length_c   1.000
_cell.angle_alpha   90.00
_cell.angle_beta   90.00
_cell.angle_gamma   90.00
#
_symmetry.space_group_name_H-M   'P 1'
#
loop_
_entity.id
_entity.type
_entity.pdbx_description
1 polymer ?
#
loop_
_entity_poly.entity_id
_entity_poly.type
_entity_poly.pdbx_seq_one_letter_code
_entity_poly.pdbx_strand_id
1 'polypeptide(L)'
;MPREDKEIEEERKAKTAYDLIRLRLNRLEKNIDKPAPIPARREEAKPKPPMEFVRNVVGSSAAAGSAEFHIFRNNRRKEMNRLEYIEKEAITKELDEKFERRNQERKMEEEARTAKKRLKRQRRKEKMKNAKKGRKNTESSSESSSAESDAHEEEANENKDTENKT
;
A
#
# COMPACT_ATOMS: atom_id res chain seq x y z
N MET A 1 19.95 -15.10 -36.85
CA MET A 1 18.76 -14.22 -36.72
C MET A 1 18.00 -14.64 -35.47
N PRO A 2 17.56 -13.69 -34.62
CA PRO A 2 16.72 -14.03 -33.47
C PRO A 2 15.40 -14.62 -33.98
N ARG A 3 14.99 -15.78 -33.45
CA ARG A 3 13.70 -16.39 -33.80
C ARG A 3 12.63 -15.56 -33.10
N GLU A 4 11.79 -14.88 -33.86
CA GLU A 4 10.64 -14.18 -33.31
C GLU A 4 9.65 -15.22 -32.76
N ASP A 5 9.27 -15.06 -31.49
CA ASP A 5 8.27 -15.92 -30.88
C ASP A 5 6.93 -15.65 -31.54
N LYS A 6 6.43 -16.61 -32.34
CA LYS A 6 5.16 -16.53 -33.10
C LYS A 6 3.98 -16.03 -32.26
N GLU A 7 4.02 -16.28 -30.95
CA GLU A 7 3.01 -15.87 -29.98
C GLU A 7 2.96 -14.33 -29.80
N ILE A 8 4.11 -13.65 -29.86
CA ILE A 8 4.19 -12.18 -29.74
C ILE A 8 3.60 -11.53 -30.99
N GLU A 9 3.81 -12.13 -32.16
CA GLU A 9 3.21 -11.66 -33.41
C GLU A 9 1.68 -11.82 -33.42
N GLU A 10 1.15 -12.89 -32.82
CA GLU A 10 -0.29 -13.10 -32.67
C GLU A 10 -0.93 -12.07 -31.73
N GLU A 11 -0.28 -11.75 -30.61
CA GLU A 11 -0.74 -10.69 -29.71
C GLU A 11 -0.74 -9.31 -30.41
N ARG A 12 0.24 -9.02 -31.27
CA ARG A 12 0.30 -7.77 -32.04
C ARG A 12 -0.82 -7.60 -33.07
N LYS A 13 -1.48 -8.69 -33.49
CA LYS A 13 -2.59 -8.66 -34.48
C LYS A 13 -3.94 -8.30 -33.86
N ALA A 14 -4.05 -8.28 -32.54
CA ALA A 14 -5.30 -7.96 -31.85
C ALA A 14 -5.68 -6.48 -32.03
N LYS A 15 -6.96 -6.21 -32.32
CA LYS A 15 -7.46 -4.86 -32.56
C LYS A 15 -8.09 -4.23 -31.32
N THR A 16 -8.64 -5.05 -30.43
CA THR A 16 -9.31 -4.61 -29.20
C THR A 16 -8.69 -5.27 -27.97
N ALA A 17 -8.80 -4.64 -26.80
CA ALA A 17 -8.35 -5.21 -25.53
C ALA A 17 -8.99 -6.57 -25.22
N TYR A 18 -10.25 -6.74 -25.62
CA TYR A 18 -10.95 -8.03 -25.51
C TYR A 18 -10.29 -9.12 -26.36
N ASP A 19 -9.88 -8.81 -27.59
CA ASP A 19 -9.20 -9.76 -28.48
C ASP A 19 -7.85 -10.19 -27.91
N LEU A 20 -7.10 -9.26 -27.32
CA LEU A 20 -5.83 -9.57 -26.63
C LEU A 20 -6.03 -10.56 -25.49
N ILE A 21 -7.04 -10.33 -24.65
CA ILE A 21 -7.36 -11.22 -23.52
C ILE A 21 -7.80 -12.58 -24.05
N ARG A 22 -8.68 -12.61 -25.06
CA ARG A 22 -9.14 -13.85 -25.70
C ARG A 22 -7.98 -14.68 -26.26
N LEU A 23 -7.02 -14.06 -26.95
CA LEU A 23 -5.84 -14.75 -27.48
C LEU A 23 -4.96 -15.32 -26.37
N ARG A 24 -4.73 -14.57 -25.29
CA ARG A 24 -3.96 -15.04 -24.12
C ARG A 24 -4.66 -16.17 -23.38
N LEU A 25 -5.99 -16.12 -23.25
CA LEU A 25 -6.78 -17.20 -22.67
C LEU A 25 -6.70 -18.47 -23.52
N ASN A 26 -6.95 -18.37 -24.83
CA ASN A 26 -6.80 -19.50 -25.75
C ASN A 26 -5.39 -20.11 -25.69
N ARG A 27 -4.34 -19.29 -25.46
CA ARG A 27 -2.97 -19.76 -25.29
C ARG A 27 -2.79 -20.57 -24.00
N LEU A 28 -3.37 -20.14 -22.89
CA LEU A 28 -3.33 -20.86 -21.62
C LEU A 28 -4.16 -22.15 -21.70
N GLU A 29 -5.33 -22.10 -22.36
CA GLU A 29 -6.22 -23.25 -22.57
C GLU A 29 -5.62 -24.33 -23.47
N LYS A 30 -4.69 -23.99 -24.38
CA LYS A 30 -3.96 -25.00 -25.16
C LYS A 30 -3.15 -25.96 -24.27
N ASN A 31 -2.75 -25.54 -23.07
CA ASN A 31 -1.92 -26.32 -22.14
C ASN A 31 -2.45 -26.23 -20.71
N ILE A 32 -3.64 -26.78 -20.45
CA ILE A 32 -4.34 -26.70 -19.16
C ILE A 32 -3.52 -27.33 -18.02
N ASP A 33 -2.83 -28.44 -18.29
CA ASP A 33 -2.05 -29.16 -17.29
C ASP A 33 -0.78 -28.40 -16.84
N LYS A 34 -0.33 -27.41 -17.62
CA LYS A 34 0.84 -26.60 -17.27
C LYS A 34 0.40 -25.44 -16.36
N PRO A 35 0.90 -25.35 -15.11
CA PRO A 35 0.56 -24.24 -14.24
C PRO A 35 1.00 -22.91 -14.89
N ALA A 36 0.12 -21.91 -14.82
CA ALA A 36 0.39 -20.60 -15.37
C ALA A 36 1.59 -19.94 -14.65
N PRO A 37 2.55 -19.34 -15.37
CA PRO A 37 3.68 -18.67 -14.76
C PRO A 37 3.25 -17.34 -14.15
N ILE A 38 2.91 -17.36 -12.86
CA ILE A 38 2.65 -16.15 -12.08
C ILE A 38 4.01 -15.58 -11.65
N PRO A 39 4.40 -14.37 -12.10
CA PRO A 39 5.67 -13.79 -11.71
C PRO A 39 5.67 -13.49 -10.20
N ALA A 40 6.68 -13.99 -9.50
CA ALA A 40 6.93 -13.59 -8.12
C ALA A 40 7.27 -12.09 -8.06
N ARG A 41 7.05 -11.48 -6.89
CA ARG A 41 7.47 -10.09 -6.64
C ARG A 41 8.97 -9.99 -6.89
N ARG A 42 9.38 -9.04 -7.72
CA ARG A 42 10.80 -8.77 -7.98
C ARG A 42 11.43 -8.27 -6.69
N GLU A 43 12.52 -8.90 -6.29
CA GLU A 43 13.36 -8.40 -5.21
C GLU A 43 14.09 -7.14 -5.68
N GLU A 44 14.26 -6.20 -4.75
CA GLU A 44 15.03 -4.99 -5.02
C GLU A 44 16.50 -5.34 -5.26
N ALA A 45 17.14 -4.63 -6.19
CA ALA A 45 18.52 -4.88 -6.55
C ALA A 45 19.46 -4.47 -5.41
N LYS A 46 19.91 -5.45 -4.62
CA LYS A 46 20.87 -5.25 -3.52
C LYS A 46 22.31 -5.30 -4.03
N PRO A 47 23.23 -4.50 -3.46
CA PRO A 47 24.65 -4.66 -3.74
C PRO A 47 25.09 -6.06 -3.34
N LYS A 48 25.92 -6.70 -4.17
CA LYS A 48 26.42 -8.04 -3.88
C LYS A 48 27.25 -8.01 -2.59
N PRO A 49 27.11 -9.01 -1.71
CA PRO A 49 27.94 -9.09 -0.51
C PRO A 49 29.42 -9.16 -0.90
N PRO A 50 30.33 -8.62 -0.07
CA PRO A 50 31.76 -8.78 -0.27
C PRO A 50 32.13 -10.27 -0.20
N MET A 51 33.17 -10.66 -0.94
CA MET A 51 33.69 -12.02 -0.83
C MET A 51 34.37 -12.21 0.53
N GLU A 52 34.13 -13.35 1.17
CA GLU A 52 34.71 -13.66 2.49
C GLU A 52 36.25 -13.76 2.42
N PHE A 53 36.77 -14.42 1.39
CA PHE A 53 38.20 -14.61 1.20
C PHE A 53 38.64 -14.18 -0.19
N VAL A 54 39.64 -13.30 -0.26
CA VAL A 54 40.33 -12.96 -1.50
C VAL A 54 41.56 -13.86 -1.61
N ARG A 55 41.57 -14.75 -2.61
CA ARG A 55 42.64 -15.76 -2.78
C ARG A 55 43.91 -15.20 -3.43
N ASN A 56 43.77 -14.17 -4.26
CA ASN A 56 44.84 -13.65 -5.10
C ASN A 56 45.38 -12.32 -4.56
N VAL A 57 45.78 -12.30 -3.28
CA VAL A 57 46.36 -11.11 -2.66
C VAL A 57 47.87 -11.13 -2.85
N VAL A 58 48.40 -10.11 -3.53
CA VAL A 58 49.85 -9.87 -3.62
C VAL A 58 50.38 -9.35 -2.28
N GLY A 59 51.63 -9.68 -1.95
CA GLY A 59 52.24 -9.32 -0.66
C GLY A 59 52.21 -7.81 -0.37
N SER A 60 52.18 -7.43 0.90
CA SER A 60 52.01 -6.03 1.32
C SER A 60 53.11 -5.07 0.85
N SER A 61 54.31 -5.59 0.60
CA SER A 61 55.45 -4.84 0.08
C SER A 61 55.65 -4.99 -1.43
N ALA A 62 54.74 -5.69 -2.13
CA ALA A 62 54.82 -5.84 -3.58
C ALA A 62 54.54 -4.49 -4.27
N ALA A 63 55.26 -4.19 -5.34
CA ALA A 63 55.02 -3.00 -6.14
C ALA A 63 53.67 -3.10 -6.89
N ALA A 64 53.12 -1.94 -7.27
CA ALA A 64 51.85 -1.87 -8.00
C ALA A 64 51.93 -2.66 -9.33
N GLY A 65 51.14 -3.73 -9.42
CA GLY A 65 51.02 -4.53 -10.64
C GLY A 65 50.13 -3.86 -11.70
N SER A 66 50.22 -4.33 -12.95
CA SER A 66 49.41 -3.81 -14.06
C SER A 66 47.89 -3.98 -13.88
N ALA A 67 47.46 -4.97 -13.09
CA ALA A 67 46.05 -5.23 -12.79
C ALA A 67 45.49 -4.38 -11.63
N GLU A 68 46.36 -3.77 -10.81
CA GLU A 68 45.95 -3.10 -9.57
C GLU A 68 45.00 -1.94 -9.83
N PHE A 69 45.24 -1.18 -10.90
CA PHE A 69 44.36 -0.10 -11.33
C PHE A 69 42.93 -0.58 -11.62
N HIS A 70 42.78 -1.72 -12.30
CA HIS A 70 41.46 -2.27 -12.63
C HIS A 70 40.76 -2.86 -11.40
N ILE A 71 41.52 -3.43 -10.46
CA ILE A 71 40.98 -3.89 -9.18
C ILE A 71 40.42 -2.71 -8.39
N PHE A 72 41.20 -1.63 -8.22
CA PHE A 72 40.75 -0.41 -7.56
C PHE A 72 39.51 0.19 -8.22
N ARG A 73 39.51 0.34 -9.55
CA ARG A 73 38.35 0.89 -10.30
C ARG A 73 37.08 0.08 -10.07
N ASN A 74 37.17 -1.25 -10.08
CA ASN A 74 36.05 -2.13 -9.84
C ASN A 74 35.58 -2.09 -8.38
N ASN A 75 36.52 -2.05 -7.43
CA ASN A 75 36.21 -1.92 -6.01
C ASN A 75 35.51 -0.59 -5.71
N ARG A 76 36.07 0.53 -6.19
CA ARG A 76 35.47 1.86 -6.04
C ARG A 76 34.05 1.92 -6.60
N ARG A 77 33.81 1.35 -7.78
CA ARG A 77 32.45 1.29 -8.35
C ARG A 77 31.50 0.48 -7.47
N LYS A 78 31.93 -0.68 -6.98
CA LYS A 78 31.11 -1.50 -6.07
C LYS A 78 30.79 -0.74 -4.78
N GLU A 79 31.78 -0.02 -4.24
CA GLU A 79 31.61 0.74 -3.00
C GLU A 79 30.70 1.95 -3.18
N MET A 80 30.86 2.73 -4.25
CA MET A 80 29.95 3.85 -4.55
C MET A 80 28.51 3.34 -4.72
N ASN A 81 28.30 2.26 -5.49
CA ASN A 81 26.98 1.66 -5.65
C ASN A 81 26.39 1.17 -4.32
N ARG A 82 27.23 0.67 -3.41
CA ARG A 82 26.81 0.23 -2.07
C ARG A 82 26.40 1.41 -1.20
N LEU A 83 27.17 2.50 -1.19
CA LEU A 83 26.86 3.73 -0.47
C LEU A 83 25.57 4.37 -0.99
N GLU A 84 25.42 4.51 -2.31
CA GLU A 84 24.20 5.01 -2.93
C GLU A 84 22.97 4.16 -2.58
N TYR A 85 23.12 2.83 -2.50
CA TYR A 85 22.05 1.95 -2.09
C TYR A 85 21.63 2.21 -0.64
N ILE A 86 22.60 2.32 0.27
CA ILE A 86 22.34 2.59 1.70
C ILE A 86 21.66 3.94 1.88
N GLU A 87 22.13 4.98 1.19
CA GLU A 87 21.52 6.31 1.24
C GLU A 87 20.08 6.30 0.73
N LYS A 88 19.82 5.65 -0.42
CA LYS A 88 18.47 5.49 -0.97
C LYS A 88 17.55 4.71 -0.03
N GLU A 89 18.05 3.63 0.57
CA GLU A 89 17.29 2.83 1.54
C GLU A 89 16.96 3.64 2.80
N ALA A 90 17.89 4.45 3.29
CA ALA A 90 17.64 5.32 4.44
C ALA A 90 16.57 6.38 4.13
N ILE A 91 16.66 7.04 2.96
CA ILE A 91 15.68 8.07 2.54
C ILE A 91 14.28 7.45 2.36
N THR A 92 14.20 6.29 1.70
CA THR A 92 12.92 5.60 1.50
C THR A 92 12.27 5.19 2.81
N LYS A 93 13.02 4.59 3.74
CA LYS A 93 12.53 4.26 5.08
C LYS A 93 12.02 5.47 5.84
N GLU A 94 12.76 6.58 5.83
CA GLU A 94 12.34 7.81 6.51
C GLU A 94 11.03 8.38 5.92
N LEU A 95 10.88 8.34 4.60
CA LEU A 95 9.67 8.79 3.92
C LEU A 95 8.47 7.87 4.21
N ASP A 96 8.69 6.55 4.23
CA ASP A 96 7.67 5.55 4.54
C ASP A 96 7.20 5.69 5.99
N GLU A 97 8.12 5.82 6.95
CA GLU A 97 7.79 6.05 8.36
C GLU A 97 6.97 7.33 8.56
N LYS A 98 7.35 8.43 7.89
CA LYS A 98 6.58 9.69 7.92
C LYS A 98 5.19 9.52 7.32
N PHE A 99 5.07 8.76 6.24
CA PHE A 99 3.80 8.50 5.59
C PHE A 99 2.88 7.64 6.46
N GLU A 100 3.41 6.56 7.03
CA GLU A 100 2.69 5.68 7.93
C GLU A 100 2.20 6.42 9.17
N ARG A 101 3.06 7.21 9.81
CA ARG A 101 2.69 8.05 10.95
C ARG A 101 1.55 9.00 10.60
N ARG A 102 1.66 9.73 9.49
CA ARG A 102 0.61 10.66 9.03
C ARG A 102 -0.71 9.94 8.76
N ASN A 103 -0.67 8.72 8.20
CA ASN A 103 -1.87 7.94 7.95
C ASN A 103 -2.49 7.41 9.24
N GLN A 104 -1.68 7.01 10.22
CA GLN A 104 -2.16 6.59 11.53
C GLN A 104 -2.84 7.77 12.26
N GLU A 105 -2.22 8.95 12.26
CA GLU A 105 -2.80 10.16 12.84
C GLU A 105 -4.17 10.48 12.22
N ARG A 106 -4.29 10.46 10.89
CA ARG A 106 -5.57 10.65 10.19
C ARG A 106 -6.61 9.60 10.54
N LYS A 107 -6.23 8.33 10.58
CA LYS A 107 -7.14 7.23 10.97
C LYS A 107 -7.67 7.44 12.39
N MET A 108 -6.80 7.80 13.33
CA MET A 108 -7.19 8.07 14.72
C MET A 108 -8.14 9.26 14.83
N GLU A 109 -7.90 10.34 14.08
CA GLU A 109 -8.79 11.50 14.03
C GLU A 109 -10.17 11.16 13.45
N GLU A 110 -10.20 10.40 12.36
CA GLU A 110 -11.44 9.92 11.73
C GLU A 110 -12.20 8.97 12.66
N GLU A 111 -11.50 8.04 13.34
CA GLU A 111 -12.07 7.14 14.33
C GLU A 111 -12.63 7.89 15.53
N ALA A 112 -11.92 8.92 16.05
CA ALA A 112 -12.41 9.75 17.14
C ALA A 112 -13.67 10.53 16.74
N ARG A 113 -13.68 11.15 15.55
CA ARG A 113 -14.85 11.86 15.02
C ARG A 113 -16.04 10.91 14.82
N THR A 114 -15.82 9.75 14.22
CA THR A 114 -16.87 8.76 13.99
C THR A 114 -17.37 8.12 15.28
N ALA A 115 -16.51 7.86 16.27
CA ALA A 115 -16.87 7.37 17.59
C ALA A 115 -17.73 8.37 18.36
N LYS A 116 -17.36 9.67 18.36
CA LYS A 116 -18.17 10.75 18.96
C LYS A 116 -19.57 10.80 18.35
N LYS A 117 -19.66 10.79 17.01
CA LYS A 117 -20.95 10.78 16.29
C LYS A 117 -21.75 9.48 16.56
N ARG A 118 -21.09 8.32 16.62
CA ARG A 118 -21.71 7.03 16.95
C ARG A 118 -22.29 7.02 18.36
N LEU A 119 -21.55 7.53 19.35
CA LEU A 119 -21.98 7.64 20.74
C LEU A 119 -23.19 8.58 20.89
N LYS A 120 -23.21 9.73 20.18
CA LYS A 120 -24.39 10.62 20.12
C LYS A 120 -25.62 9.87 19.58
N ARG A 121 -25.49 9.09 18.49
CA ARG A 121 -26.58 8.28 17.94
C ARG A 121 -27.04 7.18 18.88
N GLN A 122 -26.13 6.49 19.57
CA GLN A 122 -26.47 5.45 20.55
C GLN A 122 -27.24 6.03 21.73
N ARG A 123 -26.79 7.15 22.31
CA ARG A 123 -27.52 7.86 23.38
C ARG A 123 -28.92 8.27 22.93
N ARG A 124 -29.08 8.80 21.71
CA ARG A 124 -30.41 9.13 21.13
C ARG A 124 -31.28 7.88 21.00
N LYS A 125 -30.74 6.77 20.50
CA LYS A 125 -31.45 5.49 20.36
C LYS A 125 -31.88 4.92 21.71
N GLU A 126 -31.04 5.02 22.75
CA GLU A 126 -31.36 4.59 24.12
C GLU A 126 -32.47 5.45 24.73
N LYS A 127 -32.39 6.78 24.59
CA LYS A 127 -33.46 7.69 25.03
C LYS A 127 -34.80 7.37 24.35
N MET A 128 -34.81 7.15 23.03
CA MET A 128 -36.01 6.75 22.28
C MET A 128 -36.56 5.40 22.74
N LYS A 129 -35.69 4.40 23.00
CA LYS A 129 -36.11 3.10 23.54
C LYS A 129 -36.70 3.23 24.94
N ASN A 130 -36.11 4.04 25.81
CA ASN A 130 -36.60 4.27 27.17
C ASN A 130 -37.92 5.04 27.17
N ALA A 131 -38.09 6.04 26.30
CA ALA A 131 -39.36 6.74 26.11
C ALA A 131 -40.47 5.79 25.60
N LYS A 132 -40.16 4.90 24.64
CA LYS A 132 -41.10 3.87 24.18
C LYS A 132 -41.45 2.85 25.27
N LYS A 133 -40.50 2.44 26.12
CA LYS A 133 -40.78 1.56 27.27
C LYS A 133 -41.62 2.25 28.35
N GLY A 134 -41.33 3.52 28.65
CA GLY A 134 -42.13 4.34 29.56
C GLY A 134 -43.58 4.48 29.05
N ARG A 135 -43.75 4.76 27.75
CA ARG A 135 -45.07 4.79 27.10
C ARG A 135 -45.77 3.43 27.12
N LYS A 136 -45.06 2.32 26.87
CA LYS A 136 -45.65 0.97 26.94
C LYS A 136 -46.09 0.55 28.35
N ASN A 137 -45.46 1.09 29.40
CA ASN A 137 -45.91 0.91 30.79
C ASN A 137 -47.10 1.81 31.16
N THR A 138 -47.33 2.91 30.43
CA THR A 138 -48.52 3.77 30.60
C THR A 138 -49.65 3.43 29.62
N GLU A 139 -49.37 2.70 28.53
CA GLU A 139 -50.31 2.26 27.50
C GLU A 139 -50.77 0.80 27.70
N SER A 140 -51.05 0.41 28.95
CA SER A 140 -52.26 -0.39 29.21
C SER A 140 -53.53 0.47 29.16
N SER A 141 -53.41 1.74 28.76
CA SER A 141 -54.51 2.62 28.37
C SER A 141 -54.07 3.52 27.20
N SER A 142 -54.85 3.47 26.11
CA SER A 142 -54.88 4.36 24.93
C SER A 142 -53.81 4.18 23.84
N GLU A 143 -54.28 3.66 22.70
CA GLU A 143 -53.67 3.67 21.37
C GLU A 143 -53.17 5.05 20.87
N SER A 144 -52.12 4.96 20.04
CA SER A 144 -51.91 5.76 18.82
C SER A 144 -51.79 7.28 18.95
N SER A 145 -50.56 7.81 18.79
CA SER A 145 -50.25 8.77 17.71
C SER A 145 -48.81 9.31 17.77
N SER A 146 -48.25 9.49 16.57
CA SER A 146 -47.25 10.50 16.18
C SER A 146 -45.93 10.58 16.96
N ALA A 147 -44.86 10.05 16.35
CA ALA A 147 -43.48 10.36 16.75
C ALA A 147 -42.56 10.32 15.52
N GLU A 148 -42.84 11.19 14.55
CA GLU A 148 -41.93 11.55 13.45
C GLU A 148 -41.84 13.08 13.41
N SER A 149 -41.11 13.65 14.36
CA SER A 149 -40.59 15.01 14.22
C SER A 149 -39.46 15.22 15.23
N ASP A 150 -38.45 15.93 14.76
CA ASP A 150 -37.37 16.54 15.53
C ASP A 150 -36.08 15.72 15.72
N ALA A 151 -35.30 15.65 14.63
CA ALA A 151 -33.93 15.15 14.66
C ALA A 151 -32.95 16.01 13.81
N HIS A 152 -33.23 17.28 13.59
CA HIS A 152 -32.56 18.08 12.56
C HIS A 152 -32.04 19.46 13.01
N GLU A 153 -31.38 19.59 14.17
CA GLU A 153 -30.88 20.93 14.56
C GLU A 153 -29.54 21.00 15.30
N GLU A 154 -28.63 20.03 15.13
CA GLU A 154 -27.36 20.02 15.88
C GLU A 154 -26.13 19.57 15.06
N GLU A 155 -26.13 19.82 13.73
CA GLU A 155 -24.95 19.63 12.85
C GLU A 155 -24.29 20.98 12.46
N ALA A 156 -24.90 22.13 12.77
CA ALA A 156 -24.43 23.43 12.26
C ALA A 156 -23.35 24.13 13.11
N ASN A 157 -23.12 23.71 14.37
CA ASN A 157 -22.27 24.47 15.29
C ASN A 157 -20.81 24.00 15.39
N GLU A 158 -20.40 22.88 14.81
CA GLU A 158 -19.02 22.37 14.96
C GLU A 158 -18.09 22.63 13.76
N ASN A 159 -18.61 23.09 12.62
CA ASN A 159 -17.78 23.40 11.45
C ASN A 159 -17.07 24.77 11.52
N LYS A 160 -17.44 25.64 12.47
CA LYS A 160 -16.85 26.99 12.60
C LYS A 160 -15.50 27.01 13.33
N ASP A 161 -15.19 25.99 14.13
CA ASP A 161 -13.94 25.96 14.91
C ASP A 161 -12.75 25.37 14.14
N THR A 162 -12.99 24.71 13.00
CA THR A 162 -11.91 24.18 12.15
C THR A 162 -11.41 25.16 11.08
N GLU A 163 -12.12 26.27 10.85
CA GLU A 163 -11.72 27.29 9.85
C GLU A 163 -10.83 28.40 10.43
N ASN A 164 -10.73 28.54 11.76
CA ASN A 164 -9.94 29.59 12.42
C ASN A 164 -8.53 29.14 12.84
N LYS A 165 -8.01 28.04 12.31
CA LYS A 165 -6.66 27.54 12.61
C LYS A 165 -5.93 27.10 11.33
N THR A 166 -5.86 28.02 10.37
CA THR A 166 -4.86 28.04 9.29
C THR A 166 -3.90 29.18 9.52
#